data_AF-A0A1V5L7D3-F1
#
_entry.id   AF-A0A1V5L7D3-F1
#
_cell.length_a   1.000
_cell.length_b   1.000
_cell.length_c   1.000
_cell.angle_alpha   90.00
_cell.angle_beta   90.00
_cell.angle_gamma   90.00
#
_symmetry.space_group_name_H-M   'P 1'
#
loop_
_entity.id
_entity.type
_entity.pdbx_description
1 polymer ?
#
loop_
_entity_poly.entity_id
_entity_poly.type
_entity_poly.pdbx_seq_one_letter_code
_entity_poly.pdbx_strand_id
1 'polypeptide(L)'
;MTPAQVAGVTELAICTPPGRDGAVNESVLAAAHLLGVQEVYRLGGAQAVGALAYGTATVPRVDVICGPGNAYVNEAKRQVFGVVGIDSLAGPSEVLVIADHTARPEWVAADLLAQEEHGSGAEAVLVGASAELCTEVKKCITLLRADAGAPQVEETGRLFAFYPESPQDFTAVATAFADEYAPEHLEIHLDQPRVLLESLHSAGAIFLGHHTPTAYGDYVAGSNHVLPTGGSARFASALGVQTFMRRQSVIELSPHAARALAPPLARLAESEGFAFHKHSAESRARG
;
A
#
# COMPACT_ATOMS: atom_id res chain seq x y z
N MET A 1 -2.28 5.03 -12.34
CA MET A 1 -3.06 5.78 -13.36
C MET A 1 -4.51 5.33 -13.39
N THR A 2 -4.80 4.05 -13.65
CA THR A 2 -6.18 3.52 -13.80
C THR A 2 -7.15 3.93 -12.67
N PRO A 3 -6.81 3.83 -11.37
CA PRO A 3 -7.77 4.21 -10.31
C PRO A 3 -8.12 5.70 -10.33
N ALA A 4 -7.20 6.57 -10.76
CA ALA A 4 -7.44 8.00 -10.88
C ALA A 4 -8.45 8.31 -12.00
N GLN A 5 -8.32 7.64 -13.14
CA GLN A 5 -9.28 7.79 -14.25
C GLN A 5 -10.67 7.26 -13.87
N VAL A 6 -10.73 6.11 -13.19
CA VAL A 6 -11.99 5.56 -12.67
C VAL A 6 -12.63 6.51 -11.65
N ALA A 7 -11.84 7.22 -10.84
CA ALA A 7 -12.31 8.25 -9.92
C ALA A 7 -12.80 9.54 -10.61
N GLY A 8 -12.58 9.69 -11.93
CA GLY A 8 -12.95 10.87 -12.70
C GLY A 8 -11.93 12.00 -12.64
N VAL A 9 -10.66 11.72 -12.30
CA VAL A 9 -9.58 12.71 -12.36
C VAL A 9 -9.34 13.11 -13.82
N THR A 10 -9.45 14.41 -14.11
CA THR A 10 -9.37 14.96 -15.48
C THR A 10 -7.95 15.34 -15.90
N GLU A 11 -7.07 15.63 -14.94
CA GLU A 11 -5.69 16.06 -15.18
C GLU A 11 -4.74 15.05 -14.54
N LEU A 12 -3.89 14.41 -15.36
CA LEU A 12 -2.97 13.37 -14.92
C LEU A 12 -1.57 13.66 -15.45
N ALA A 13 -0.65 13.85 -14.51
CA ALA A 13 0.78 14.02 -14.78
C ALA A 13 1.57 12.78 -14.36
N ILE A 14 2.50 12.34 -15.20
CA ILE A 14 3.45 11.28 -14.89
C ILE A 14 4.84 11.89 -14.81
N CYS A 15 5.54 11.66 -13.71
CA CYS A 15 6.97 11.94 -13.60
C CYS A 15 7.75 10.62 -13.66
N THR A 16 8.69 10.54 -14.59
CA THR A 16 9.57 9.37 -14.74
C THR A 16 11.00 9.83 -15.00
N PRO A 17 11.98 9.33 -14.22
CA PRO A 17 13.38 9.75 -14.40
C PRO A 17 13.91 9.26 -15.75
N PRO A 18 14.59 10.13 -16.52
CA PRO A 18 15.24 9.69 -17.75
C PRO A 18 16.47 8.84 -17.45
N GLY A 19 16.82 7.96 -18.38
CA GLY A 19 18.11 7.27 -18.43
C GLY A 19 19.27 8.23 -18.65
N ARG A 20 20.50 7.69 -18.60
CA ARG A 20 21.73 8.50 -18.81
C ARG A 20 21.79 9.15 -20.20
N ASP A 21 21.12 8.56 -21.17
CA ASP A 21 20.94 9.02 -22.54
C ASP A 21 19.77 10.03 -22.70
N GLY A 22 19.04 10.33 -21.62
CA GLY A 22 17.88 11.20 -21.64
C GLY A 22 16.58 10.52 -22.07
N ALA A 23 16.61 9.21 -22.37
CA ALA A 23 15.44 8.44 -22.80
C ALA A 23 14.55 8.07 -21.62
N VAL A 24 13.26 7.85 -21.88
CA VAL A 24 12.30 7.32 -20.90
C VAL A 24 12.00 5.86 -21.27
N ASN A 25 11.69 5.04 -20.29
CA ASN A 25 11.26 3.67 -20.51
C ASN A 25 10.04 3.62 -21.47
N GLU A 26 10.18 2.90 -22.58
CA GLU A 26 9.15 2.81 -23.63
C GLU A 26 7.85 2.17 -23.11
N SER A 27 7.93 1.19 -22.21
CA SER A 27 6.75 0.55 -21.61
C SER A 27 5.95 1.53 -20.75
N VAL A 28 6.62 2.46 -20.05
CA VAL A 28 5.94 3.54 -19.31
C VAL A 28 5.20 4.47 -20.27
N LEU A 29 5.84 4.84 -21.39
CA LEU A 29 5.20 5.69 -22.42
C LEU A 29 4.05 4.96 -23.12
N ALA A 30 4.19 3.68 -23.41
CA ALA A 30 3.14 2.86 -24.01
C ALA A 30 1.93 2.74 -23.06
N ALA A 31 2.16 2.48 -21.76
CA ALA A 31 1.09 2.45 -20.77
C ALA A 31 0.38 3.82 -20.64
N ALA A 32 1.14 4.92 -20.62
CA ALA A 32 0.58 6.27 -20.62
C ALA A 32 -0.28 6.52 -21.86
N HIS A 33 0.21 6.14 -23.04
CA HIS A 33 -0.49 6.28 -24.31
C HIS A 33 -1.79 5.46 -24.35
N LEU A 34 -1.75 4.19 -23.94
CA LEU A 34 -2.92 3.31 -23.88
C LEU A 34 -4.01 3.85 -22.95
N LEU A 35 -3.61 4.54 -21.87
CA LEU A 35 -4.51 5.19 -20.92
C LEU A 35 -4.86 6.63 -21.33
N GLY A 36 -4.35 7.14 -22.45
CA GLY A 36 -4.64 8.50 -22.92
C GLY A 36 -4.06 9.61 -22.05
N VAL A 37 -3.03 9.32 -21.25
CA VAL A 37 -2.31 10.32 -20.44
C VAL A 37 -1.37 11.12 -21.35
N GLN A 38 -1.54 12.44 -21.36
CA GLN A 38 -0.81 13.33 -22.28
C GLN A 38 0.37 14.05 -21.62
N GLU A 39 0.39 14.17 -20.30
CA GLU A 39 1.43 14.87 -19.57
C GLU A 39 2.44 13.90 -18.97
N VAL A 40 3.62 13.80 -19.59
CA VAL A 40 4.74 13.00 -19.11
C VAL A 40 6.00 13.86 -19.00
N TYR A 41 6.53 13.95 -17.79
CA TYR A 41 7.70 14.75 -17.44
C TYR A 41 8.91 13.85 -17.20
N ARG A 42 10.02 14.16 -17.87
CA ARG A 42 11.34 13.53 -17.70
C ARG A 42 12.01 14.01 -16.42
N LEU A 43 11.42 13.66 -15.29
CA LEU A 43 11.77 14.15 -13.96
C LEU A 43 11.51 13.04 -12.95
N GLY A 44 12.42 12.83 -12.00
CA GLY A 44 12.25 11.87 -10.92
C GLY A 44 12.83 12.40 -9.60
N GLY A 45 12.77 11.60 -8.55
CA GLY A 45 13.34 11.96 -7.24
C GLY A 45 12.56 13.08 -6.51
N ALA A 46 13.18 13.63 -5.47
CA ALA A 46 12.58 14.66 -4.62
C ALA A 46 12.19 15.92 -5.41
N GLN A 47 12.95 16.28 -6.44
CA GLN A 47 12.67 17.40 -7.32
C GLN A 47 11.39 17.23 -8.15
N ALA A 48 11.03 15.98 -8.52
CA ALA A 48 9.74 15.71 -9.17
C ALA A 48 8.58 15.97 -8.22
N VAL A 49 8.69 15.48 -6.99
CA VAL A 49 7.70 15.70 -5.94
C VAL A 49 7.53 17.19 -5.66
N GLY A 50 8.63 17.94 -5.54
CA GLY A 50 8.58 19.39 -5.36
C GLY A 50 7.94 20.12 -6.55
N ALA A 51 8.28 19.74 -7.79
CA ALA A 51 7.70 20.34 -8.98
C ALA A 51 6.18 20.10 -9.07
N LEU A 52 5.71 18.90 -8.73
CA LEU A 52 4.30 18.56 -8.69
C LEU A 52 3.57 19.27 -7.52
N ALA A 53 4.20 19.40 -6.35
CA ALA A 53 3.57 19.99 -5.17
C ALA A 53 3.42 21.51 -5.26
N TYR A 54 4.42 22.19 -5.83
CA TYR A 54 4.50 23.65 -5.85
C TYR A 54 4.26 24.27 -7.24
N GLY A 55 4.33 23.46 -8.30
CA GLY A 55 4.31 23.93 -9.67
C GLY A 55 5.64 24.56 -10.10
N THR A 56 5.87 24.60 -11.40
CA THR A 56 7.00 25.27 -12.06
C THR A 56 6.51 25.94 -13.34
N ALA A 57 7.41 26.54 -14.13
CA ALA A 57 7.06 27.11 -15.43
C ALA A 57 6.53 26.06 -16.44
N THR A 58 6.86 24.78 -16.27
CA THR A 58 6.50 23.70 -17.21
C THR A 58 5.72 22.55 -16.58
N VAL A 59 5.78 22.38 -15.26
CA VAL A 59 5.06 21.35 -14.51
C VAL A 59 3.96 22.05 -13.69
N PRO A 60 2.68 21.87 -14.03
CA PRO A 60 1.58 22.40 -13.22
C PRO A 60 1.58 21.78 -11.81
N ARG A 61 1.08 22.54 -10.83
CA ARG A 61 0.82 22.01 -9.49
C ARG A 61 -0.33 21.00 -9.56
N VAL A 62 -0.21 19.89 -8.83
CA VAL A 62 -1.28 18.89 -8.65
C VAL A 62 -1.87 18.94 -7.24
N ASP A 63 -3.01 18.29 -7.03
CA ASP A 63 -3.64 18.20 -5.71
C ASP A 63 -3.25 16.94 -4.92
N VAL A 64 -2.87 15.86 -5.61
CA VAL A 64 -2.46 14.58 -4.99
C VAL A 64 -1.26 14.00 -5.74
N ILE A 65 -0.25 13.55 -5.00
CA ILE A 65 0.93 12.85 -5.54
C ILE A 65 0.90 11.39 -5.07
N CYS A 66 0.92 10.45 -6.02
CA CYS A 66 0.90 9.02 -5.74
C CYS A 66 2.09 8.30 -6.35
N GLY A 67 2.36 7.10 -5.85
CA GLY A 67 3.36 6.18 -6.39
C GLY A 67 4.49 5.91 -5.41
N PRO A 68 5.12 4.72 -5.52
CA PRO A 68 6.26 4.35 -4.71
C PRO A 68 7.51 5.11 -5.16
N GLY A 69 8.53 5.10 -4.31
CA GLY A 69 9.83 5.65 -4.67
C GLY A 69 10.87 5.34 -3.61
N ASN A 70 12.12 5.70 -3.91
CA ASN A 70 13.20 5.53 -2.95
C ASN A 70 13.04 6.46 -1.73
N ALA A 71 13.95 6.33 -0.76
CA ALA A 71 13.95 7.12 0.47
C ALA A 71 13.81 8.64 0.24
N TYR A 72 14.41 9.18 -0.83
CA TYR A 72 14.33 10.61 -1.16
C TYR A 72 12.94 11.03 -1.66
N VAL A 73 12.27 10.18 -2.45
CA VAL A 73 10.91 10.42 -2.92
C VAL A 73 9.95 10.38 -1.72
N ASN A 74 10.08 9.39 -0.85
CA ASN A 74 9.24 9.29 0.35
C ASN A 74 9.43 10.48 1.29
N GLU A 75 10.68 10.86 1.56
CA GLU A 75 10.95 12.02 2.40
C GLU A 75 10.39 13.32 1.77
N ALA A 76 10.51 13.49 0.45
CA ALA A 76 9.90 14.62 -0.22
C ALA A 76 8.36 14.61 -0.12
N LYS A 77 7.72 13.45 -0.33
CA LYS A 77 6.26 13.29 -0.16
C LYS A 77 5.83 13.65 1.26
N ARG A 78 6.59 13.22 2.26
CA ARG A 78 6.35 13.54 3.67
C ARG A 78 6.43 15.05 3.93
N GLN A 79 7.39 15.76 3.34
CA GLN A 79 7.56 17.21 3.53
C GLN A 79 6.47 18.03 2.83
N VAL A 80 5.93 17.57 1.69
CA VAL A 80 4.88 18.28 0.96
C VAL A 80 3.47 17.92 1.40
N PHE A 81 3.31 16.91 2.26
CA PHE A 81 2.02 16.51 2.79
C PHE A 81 1.34 17.68 3.54
N GLY A 82 0.10 17.97 3.15
CA GLY A 82 -0.66 19.14 3.64
C GLY A 82 -0.64 20.33 2.68
N VAL A 83 0.38 20.44 1.82
CA VAL A 83 0.33 21.31 0.61
C VAL A 83 -0.41 20.59 -0.52
N VAL A 84 -0.16 19.29 -0.63
CA VAL A 84 -0.87 18.34 -1.50
C VAL A 84 -1.21 17.09 -0.70
N GLY A 85 -2.17 16.31 -1.20
CA GLY A 85 -2.40 14.95 -0.73
C GLY A 85 -1.29 14.01 -1.19
N ILE A 86 -1.05 12.97 -0.41
CA ILE A 86 -0.22 11.83 -0.80
C ILE A 86 -1.00 10.53 -0.55
N ASP A 87 -0.68 9.48 -1.29
CA ASP A 87 -1.23 8.14 -1.08
C ASP A 87 -0.69 7.50 0.21
N SER A 88 0.62 7.28 0.27
CA SER A 88 1.32 6.65 1.39
C SER A 88 2.82 6.96 1.34
N LEU A 89 3.52 6.60 2.42
CA LEU A 89 4.98 6.59 2.45
C LEU A 89 5.45 5.14 2.29
N ALA A 90 5.41 4.64 1.06
CA ALA A 90 5.79 3.27 0.72
C ALA A 90 7.31 3.09 0.87
N GLY A 91 7.73 2.41 1.94
CA GLY A 91 9.09 1.99 2.22
C GLY A 91 9.56 0.83 1.35
N PRO A 92 10.61 0.09 1.78
CA PRO A 92 11.03 -1.12 1.08
C PRO A 92 9.89 -2.14 1.04
N SER A 93 9.82 -2.87 -0.06
CA SER A 93 8.75 -3.85 -0.29
C SER A 93 8.96 -5.11 0.56
N GLU A 94 7.87 -5.76 0.97
CA GLU A 94 7.92 -6.94 1.83
C GLU A 94 6.89 -8.01 1.44
N VAL A 95 7.24 -9.29 1.63
CA VAL A 95 6.30 -10.42 1.54
C VAL A 95 6.39 -11.29 2.80
N LEU A 96 5.23 -11.68 3.31
CA LEU A 96 5.08 -12.71 4.33
C LEU A 96 4.38 -13.92 3.71
N VAL A 97 5.04 -15.07 3.70
CA VAL A 97 4.49 -16.34 3.24
C VAL A 97 4.18 -17.22 4.45
N ILE A 98 2.92 -17.62 4.61
CA ILE A 98 2.48 -18.63 5.58
C ILE A 98 2.27 -19.94 4.84
N ALA A 99 3.00 -20.99 5.23
CA ALA A 99 2.99 -22.26 4.52
C ALA A 99 2.89 -23.46 5.45
N ASP A 100 1.99 -24.40 5.14
CA ASP A 100 1.91 -25.69 5.84
C ASP A 100 2.60 -26.82 5.06
N HIS A 101 2.48 -28.05 5.56
CA HIS A 101 3.07 -29.24 4.97
C HIS A 101 2.51 -29.62 3.59
N THR A 102 1.40 -29.01 3.15
CA THR A 102 0.84 -29.19 1.81
C THR A 102 1.46 -28.24 0.77
N ALA A 103 2.14 -27.18 1.23
CA ALA A 103 2.86 -26.27 0.36
C ALA A 103 4.04 -26.97 -0.33
N ARG A 104 4.28 -26.61 -1.60
CA ARG A 104 5.46 -27.07 -2.34
C ARG A 104 6.66 -26.19 -1.97
N PRO A 105 7.74 -26.74 -1.38
CA PRO A 105 8.89 -25.94 -0.96
C PRO A 105 9.54 -25.15 -2.10
N GLU A 106 9.55 -25.72 -3.31
CA GLU A 106 10.03 -25.07 -4.53
C GLU A 106 9.24 -23.81 -4.90
N TRP A 107 7.91 -23.82 -4.73
CA TRP A 107 7.05 -22.68 -5.06
C TRP A 107 7.25 -21.56 -4.05
N VAL A 108 7.20 -21.89 -2.76
CA VAL A 108 7.47 -20.93 -1.68
C VAL A 108 8.86 -20.31 -1.84
N ALA A 109 9.87 -21.11 -2.21
CA ALA A 109 11.21 -20.61 -2.51
C ALA A 109 11.24 -19.61 -3.68
N ALA A 110 10.50 -19.89 -4.75
CA ALA A 110 10.39 -18.98 -5.89
C ALA A 110 9.72 -17.66 -5.50
N ASP A 111 8.66 -17.71 -4.69
CA ASP A 111 7.90 -16.54 -4.25
C ASP A 111 8.76 -15.64 -3.33
N LEU A 112 9.51 -16.23 -2.39
CA LEU A 112 10.45 -15.49 -1.54
C LEU A 112 11.59 -14.84 -2.35
N LEU A 113 12.10 -15.53 -3.37
CA LEU A 113 13.13 -14.99 -4.27
C LEU A 113 12.59 -13.87 -5.16
N ALA A 114 11.34 -13.99 -5.63
CA ALA A 114 10.67 -12.96 -6.41
C ALA A 114 10.57 -11.65 -5.63
N GLN A 115 10.33 -11.70 -4.31
CA GLN A 115 10.37 -10.48 -3.49
C GLN A 115 11.80 -9.92 -3.33
N GLU A 116 12.78 -10.79 -3.06
CA GLU A 116 14.16 -10.37 -2.81
C GLU A 116 14.79 -9.63 -4.02
N GLU A 117 14.40 -9.99 -5.25
CA GLU A 117 14.97 -9.41 -6.47
C GLU A 117 14.67 -7.92 -6.65
N HIS A 118 13.64 -7.38 -5.97
CA HIS A 118 13.34 -5.94 -5.96
C HIS A 118 14.50 -5.10 -5.38
N GLY A 119 15.40 -5.72 -4.61
CA GLY A 119 16.59 -5.08 -4.04
C GLY A 119 16.25 -3.96 -3.06
N SER A 120 17.20 -3.05 -2.82
CA SER A 120 16.96 -1.76 -2.10
C SER A 120 16.29 -1.86 -0.73
N GLY A 121 16.43 -3.00 -0.06
CA GLY A 121 15.88 -3.22 1.26
C GLY A 121 14.66 -4.15 1.32
N ALA A 122 14.30 -4.84 0.23
CA ALA A 122 13.19 -5.77 0.22
C ALA A 122 13.38 -6.92 1.24
N GLU A 123 12.30 -7.28 1.95
CA GLU A 123 12.31 -8.34 2.98
C GLU A 123 11.32 -9.45 2.63
N ALA A 124 11.73 -10.71 2.81
CA ALA A 124 10.87 -11.86 2.58
C ALA A 124 10.89 -12.77 3.82
N VAL A 125 9.71 -13.08 4.34
CA VAL A 125 9.53 -13.84 5.58
C VAL A 125 8.69 -15.08 5.30
N LEU A 126 9.15 -16.24 5.77
CA LEU A 126 8.39 -17.48 5.81
C LEU A 126 7.96 -17.78 7.24
N VAL A 127 6.69 -18.06 7.44
CA VAL A 127 6.16 -18.75 8.63
C VAL A 127 5.71 -20.14 8.20
N GLY A 128 6.59 -21.12 8.42
CA GLY A 128 6.37 -22.52 8.07
C GLY A 128 5.74 -23.32 9.21
N ALA A 129 4.97 -24.36 8.88
CA ALA A 129 4.38 -25.25 9.88
C ALA A 129 5.40 -26.13 10.64
N SER A 130 6.63 -26.26 10.13
CA SER A 130 7.68 -27.05 10.78
C SER A 130 9.09 -26.66 10.35
N ALA A 131 10.08 -27.11 11.12
CA ALA A 131 11.50 -26.92 10.81
C ALA A 131 11.92 -27.61 9.51
N GLU A 132 11.33 -28.77 9.21
CA GLU A 132 11.60 -29.54 8.00
C GLU A 132 11.18 -28.76 6.76
N LEU A 133 9.98 -28.16 6.77
CA LEU A 133 9.51 -27.33 5.66
C LEU A 133 10.45 -26.15 5.40
N CYS A 134 10.83 -25.41 6.44
CA CYS A 134 11.76 -24.28 6.31
C CYS A 134 13.13 -24.72 5.78
N THR A 135 13.59 -25.90 6.18
CA THR A 135 14.86 -26.47 5.70
C THR A 135 14.79 -26.84 4.22
N GLU A 136 13.69 -27.46 3.77
CA GLU A 136 13.49 -27.80 2.36
C GLU A 136 13.36 -26.55 1.49
N VAL A 137 12.63 -25.53 1.94
CA VAL A 137 12.55 -24.22 1.25
C VAL A 137 13.94 -23.61 1.10
N LYS A 138 14.78 -23.63 2.15
CA LYS A 138 16.16 -23.13 2.08
C LYS A 138 17.01 -23.87 1.04
N LYS A 139 16.84 -25.19 0.92
CA LYS A 139 17.50 -25.98 -0.14
C LYS A 139 17.02 -25.57 -1.52
N CYS A 140 15.70 -25.42 -1.73
CA CYS A 140 15.12 -24.97 -2.98
C CYS A 140 15.61 -23.58 -3.39
N ILE A 141 15.71 -22.63 -2.46
CA ILE A 141 16.28 -21.30 -2.70
C ILE A 141 17.71 -21.41 -3.25
N THR A 142 18.53 -22.28 -2.66
CA THR A 142 19.92 -22.50 -3.09
C THR A 142 19.98 -23.05 -4.52
N LEU A 143 19.11 -24.01 -4.85
CA LEU A 143 19.03 -24.62 -6.18
C LEU A 143 18.53 -23.61 -7.24
N LEU A 144 17.45 -22.89 -6.96
CA LEU A 144 16.87 -21.91 -7.89
C LEU A 144 17.86 -20.78 -8.20
N ARG A 145 18.61 -20.30 -7.21
CA ARG A 145 19.68 -19.30 -7.43
C ARG A 145 20.78 -19.83 -8.34
N ALA A 146 21.18 -21.09 -8.17
CA ALA A 146 22.19 -21.72 -9.02
C ALA A 146 21.68 -21.86 -10.47
N ASP A 147 20.44 -22.29 -10.65
CA ASP A 147 19.82 -22.46 -11.97
C ASP A 147 19.61 -21.14 -12.72
N ALA A 148 19.28 -20.06 -12.00
CA ALA A 148 19.10 -18.73 -12.58
C ALA A 148 20.43 -18.09 -13.05
N GLY A 149 21.59 -18.70 -12.75
CA GLY A 149 22.89 -18.11 -13.02
C GLY A 149 23.11 -16.78 -12.29
N ALA A 150 22.30 -16.51 -11.25
CA ALA A 150 22.44 -15.33 -10.43
C ALA A 150 23.81 -15.42 -9.72
N PRO A 151 24.60 -14.33 -9.67
CA PRO A 151 25.76 -14.31 -8.79
C PRO A 151 25.29 -14.72 -7.40
N GLN A 152 26.13 -15.47 -6.66
CA GLN A 152 25.90 -15.71 -5.24
C GLN A 152 25.77 -14.34 -4.57
N VAL A 153 24.55 -13.83 -4.48
CA VAL A 153 24.25 -12.62 -3.74
C VAL A 153 24.65 -12.99 -2.32
N GLU A 154 25.62 -12.27 -1.75
CA GLU A 154 25.92 -12.36 -0.32
C GLU A 154 24.57 -12.42 0.38
N GLU A 155 24.35 -13.42 1.24
CA GLU A 155 23.09 -13.56 1.97
C GLU A 155 22.69 -12.17 2.45
N THR A 156 21.66 -11.58 1.83
CA THR A 156 21.35 -10.16 2.01
C THR A 156 20.88 -9.88 3.44
N GLY A 157 20.70 -10.96 4.23
CA GLY A 157 20.22 -10.95 5.59
C GLY A 157 18.73 -10.64 5.68
N ARG A 158 17.99 -10.73 4.55
CA ARG A 158 16.59 -10.29 4.43
C ARG A 158 15.58 -11.39 4.12
N LEU A 159 16.05 -12.64 4.07
CA LEU A 159 15.21 -13.83 4.03
C LEU A 159 15.16 -14.44 5.43
N PHE A 160 13.96 -14.47 6.01
CA PHE A 160 13.74 -15.00 7.35
C PHE A 160 12.78 -16.17 7.29
N ALA A 161 13.00 -17.18 8.14
CA ALA A 161 12.08 -18.31 8.27
C ALA A 161 11.84 -18.59 9.75
N PHE A 162 10.58 -18.65 10.13
CA PHE A 162 10.11 -18.94 11.47
C PHE A 162 9.16 -20.13 11.42
N TYR A 163 9.07 -20.86 12.53
CA TYR A 163 8.11 -21.95 12.72
C TYR A 163 7.78 -22.05 14.22
N PRO A 164 6.57 -22.46 14.61
CA PRO A 164 6.21 -22.63 16.02
C PRO A 164 6.91 -23.86 16.62
N GLU A 165 7.16 -23.85 17.93
CA GLU A 165 7.67 -25.03 18.64
C GLU A 165 6.66 -26.20 18.63
N SER A 166 5.37 -25.89 18.67
CA SER A 166 4.26 -26.84 18.63
C SER A 166 3.47 -26.68 17.33
N PRO A 167 3.34 -27.74 16.50
CA PRO A 167 2.54 -27.69 15.26
C PRO A 167 1.05 -27.41 15.50
N GLN A 168 0.54 -27.72 16.69
CA GLN A 168 -0.88 -27.54 17.03
C GLN A 168 -1.26 -26.06 17.12
N ASP A 169 -0.28 -25.20 17.37
CA ASP A 169 -0.48 -23.76 17.50
C ASP A 169 -0.21 -23.00 16.19
N PHE A 170 0.13 -23.71 15.11
CA PHE A 170 0.62 -23.09 13.86
C PHE A 170 -0.31 -22.01 13.31
N THR A 171 -1.59 -22.33 13.09
CA THR A 171 -2.54 -21.34 12.54
C THR A 171 -2.67 -20.13 13.45
N ALA A 172 -2.80 -20.33 14.76
CA ALA A 172 -2.97 -19.23 15.71
C ALA A 172 -1.71 -18.34 15.79
N VAL A 173 -0.53 -18.94 15.85
CA VAL A 173 0.76 -18.22 15.87
C VAL A 173 0.99 -17.49 14.55
N ALA A 174 0.71 -18.14 13.42
CA ALA A 174 0.88 -17.54 12.10
C ALA A 174 -0.07 -16.36 11.87
N THR A 175 -1.34 -16.47 12.28
CA THR A 175 -2.28 -15.34 12.26
C THR A 175 -1.79 -14.19 13.13
N ALA A 176 -1.43 -14.48 14.39
CA ALA A 176 -0.98 -13.45 15.33
C ALA A 176 0.30 -12.75 14.84
N PHE A 177 1.23 -13.52 14.26
CA PHE A 177 2.43 -12.97 13.64
C PHE A 177 2.09 -12.09 12.43
N ALA A 178 1.20 -12.54 11.54
CA ALA A 178 0.81 -11.75 10.36
C ALA A 178 0.12 -10.45 10.74
N ASP A 179 -0.78 -10.45 11.73
CA ASP A 179 -1.43 -9.23 12.22
C ASP A 179 -0.45 -8.28 12.91
N GLU A 180 0.55 -8.82 13.61
CA GLU A 180 1.58 -8.01 14.28
C GLU A 180 2.63 -7.46 13.28
N TYR A 181 3.00 -8.27 12.30
CA TYR A 181 3.92 -7.87 11.23
C TYR A 181 3.25 -6.87 10.28
N ALA A 182 1.96 -7.07 9.99
CA ALA A 182 1.13 -6.26 9.10
C ALA A 182 1.79 -6.04 7.71
N PRO A 183 2.03 -7.14 6.96
CA PRO A 183 2.82 -7.12 5.75
C PRO A 183 2.17 -6.31 4.62
N GLU A 184 3.00 -5.80 3.72
CA GLU A 184 2.59 -5.33 2.39
C GLU A 184 1.89 -6.45 1.60
N HIS A 185 2.55 -7.59 1.41
CA HIS A 185 2.01 -8.77 0.74
C HIS A 185 1.95 -9.97 1.69
N LEU A 186 0.80 -10.64 1.75
CA LEU A 186 0.59 -11.85 2.54
C LEU A 186 0.16 -13.01 1.64
N GLU A 187 0.98 -14.05 1.55
CA GLU A 187 0.65 -15.29 0.87
C GLU A 187 0.25 -16.38 1.86
N ILE A 188 -0.86 -17.07 1.59
CA ILE A 188 -1.39 -18.14 2.45
C ILE A 188 -1.38 -19.46 1.66
N HIS A 189 -0.27 -20.17 1.75
CA HIS A 189 -0.01 -21.48 1.12
C HIS A 189 -0.42 -22.61 2.08
N LEU A 190 -1.73 -22.72 2.34
CA LEU A 190 -2.32 -23.73 3.22
C LEU A 190 -3.31 -24.62 2.45
N ASP A 191 -3.60 -25.81 2.99
CA ASP A 191 -4.69 -26.68 2.48
C ASP A 191 -6.06 -25.98 2.59
N GLN A 192 -6.28 -25.27 3.70
CA GLN A 192 -7.50 -24.52 4.00
C GLN A 192 -7.21 -23.03 4.25
N PRO A 193 -6.81 -22.27 3.21
CA PRO A 193 -6.28 -20.91 3.38
C PRO A 193 -7.33 -19.91 3.88
N ARG A 194 -8.63 -20.21 3.67
CA ARG A 194 -9.74 -19.36 4.12
C ARG A 194 -9.91 -19.32 5.64
N VAL A 195 -9.52 -20.39 6.33
CA VAL A 195 -9.64 -20.46 7.80
C VAL A 195 -8.76 -19.37 8.44
N LEU A 196 -7.55 -19.19 7.93
CA LEU A 196 -6.65 -18.15 8.41
C LEU A 196 -7.19 -16.75 8.05
N LEU A 197 -7.69 -16.57 6.82
CA LEU A 197 -8.28 -15.32 6.35
C LEU A 197 -9.40 -14.76 7.24
N GLU A 198 -10.27 -15.63 7.77
CA GLU A 198 -11.38 -15.21 8.64
C GLU A 198 -10.92 -14.52 9.94
N SER A 199 -9.67 -14.77 10.35
CA SER A 199 -9.08 -14.24 11.57
C SER A 199 -8.07 -13.11 11.36
N LEU A 200 -7.74 -12.78 10.11
CA LEU A 200 -6.77 -11.74 9.77
C LEU A 200 -7.38 -10.34 9.78
N HIS A 201 -6.60 -9.38 10.24
CA HIS A 201 -6.98 -7.98 10.33
C HIS A 201 -6.04 -7.07 9.52
N SER A 202 -4.75 -7.41 9.41
CA SER A 202 -3.74 -6.51 8.82
C SER A 202 -2.91 -7.18 7.74
N ALA A 203 -3.11 -6.77 6.49
CA ALA A 203 -2.23 -7.02 5.34
C ALA A 203 -2.57 -6.04 4.22
N GLY A 204 -1.59 -5.64 3.41
CA GLY A 204 -1.83 -4.77 2.25
C GLY A 204 -2.61 -5.49 1.15
N ALA A 205 -2.08 -6.63 0.70
CA ALA A 205 -2.73 -7.55 -0.23
C ALA A 205 -2.60 -8.99 0.28
N ILE A 206 -3.67 -9.78 0.14
CA ILE A 206 -3.71 -11.19 0.58
C ILE A 206 -3.89 -12.10 -0.63
N PHE A 207 -3.00 -13.06 -0.77
CA PHE A 207 -2.99 -14.06 -1.82
C PHE A 207 -3.29 -15.45 -1.26
N LEU A 208 -4.33 -16.09 -1.77
CA LEU A 208 -4.92 -17.29 -1.16
C LEU A 208 -4.63 -18.54 -1.98
N GLY A 209 -4.05 -19.54 -1.32
CA GLY A 209 -3.80 -20.87 -1.86
C GLY A 209 -2.56 -20.96 -2.75
N HIS A 210 -2.13 -22.20 -3.02
CA HIS A 210 -0.83 -22.49 -3.64
C HIS A 210 -0.60 -21.96 -5.05
N HIS A 211 -1.66 -21.56 -5.76
CA HIS A 211 -1.59 -21.11 -7.15
C HIS A 211 -1.67 -19.59 -7.31
N THR A 212 -1.54 -18.86 -6.21
CA THR A 212 -1.75 -17.41 -6.18
C THR A 212 -0.51 -16.72 -5.59
N PRO A 213 0.65 -16.74 -6.26
CA PRO A 213 1.80 -15.97 -5.79
C PRO A 213 1.62 -14.46 -6.04
N THR A 214 2.34 -13.65 -5.28
CA THR A 214 2.31 -12.17 -5.31
C THR A 214 2.49 -11.60 -6.73
N ALA A 215 3.31 -12.25 -7.56
CA ALA A 215 3.55 -11.87 -8.94
C ALA A 215 2.25 -11.71 -9.77
N TYR A 216 1.20 -12.49 -9.51
CA TYR A 216 -0.08 -12.26 -10.21
C TYR A 216 -0.72 -10.93 -9.79
N GLY A 217 -0.66 -10.59 -8.50
CA GLY A 217 -1.15 -9.31 -7.97
C GLY A 217 -0.43 -8.10 -8.54
N ASP A 218 0.88 -8.23 -8.71
CA ASP A 218 1.73 -7.16 -9.18
C ASP A 218 1.49 -6.78 -10.63
N TYR A 219 1.03 -7.72 -11.44
CA TYR A 219 0.97 -7.52 -12.89
C TYR A 219 -0.43 -7.65 -13.49
N VAL A 220 -1.23 -8.66 -13.12
CA VAL A 220 -2.37 -9.09 -13.96
C VAL A 220 -3.67 -9.43 -13.22
N ALA A 221 -3.67 -9.61 -11.91
CA ALA A 221 -4.88 -10.00 -11.16
C ALA A 221 -5.91 -8.86 -11.02
N GLY A 222 -5.48 -7.61 -11.22
CA GLY A 222 -6.34 -6.42 -11.15
C GLY A 222 -6.35 -5.71 -9.80
N SER A 223 -5.66 -6.25 -8.78
CA SER A 223 -5.28 -5.53 -7.57
C SER A 223 -4.31 -4.38 -7.87
N ASN A 224 -4.06 -3.51 -6.88
CA ASN A 224 -3.05 -2.48 -6.99
C ASN A 224 -1.83 -2.85 -6.16
N HIS A 225 -0.65 -2.83 -6.76
CA HIS A 225 0.63 -3.15 -6.11
C HIS A 225 1.27 -1.97 -5.37
N VAL A 226 0.65 -0.77 -5.40
CA VAL A 226 1.11 0.33 -4.56
C VAL A 226 0.47 0.15 -3.19
N LEU A 227 1.20 -0.55 -2.32
CA LEU A 227 0.69 -1.07 -1.06
C LEU A 227 1.37 -0.41 0.16
N PRO A 228 0.73 -0.50 1.33
CA PRO A 228 1.32 -0.05 2.57
C PRO A 228 2.41 -1.03 3.05
N THR A 229 3.61 -0.52 3.30
CA THR A 229 4.79 -1.30 3.75
C THR A 229 5.15 -1.00 5.21
N GLY A 230 6.06 -1.76 5.81
CA GLY A 230 6.70 -1.44 7.08
C GLY A 230 5.69 -1.39 8.24
N GLY A 231 4.72 -2.31 8.21
CA GLY A 231 3.64 -2.41 9.18
C GLY A 231 2.51 -1.38 9.02
N SER A 232 2.56 -0.52 7.99
CA SER A 232 1.52 0.49 7.78
C SER A 232 0.18 -0.08 7.30
N ALA A 233 0.11 -1.37 6.91
CA ALA A 233 -1.14 -2.05 6.58
C ALA A 233 -2.16 -2.06 7.74
N ARG A 234 -1.72 -1.76 8.97
CA ARG A 234 -2.60 -1.56 10.14
C ARG A 234 -3.53 -0.36 10.04
N PHE A 235 -3.18 0.65 9.24
CA PHE A 235 -3.93 1.91 9.16
C PHE A 235 -4.00 2.52 7.76
N ALA A 236 -3.27 1.97 6.79
CA ALA A 236 -3.28 2.40 5.41
C ALA A 236 -3.82 1.29 4.50
N SER A 237 -4.30 1.68 3.32
CA SER A 237 -4.83 0.78 2.31
C SER A 237 -4.02 0.87 1.04
N ALA A 238 -4.14 -0.15 0.19
CA ALA A 238 -3.65 -0.09 -1.19
C ALA A 238 -4.16 1.16 -1.92
N LEU A 239 -3.35 1.66 -2.86
CA LEU A 239 -3.77 2.75 -3.74
C LEU A 239 -5.05 2.34 -4.49
N GLY A 240 -6.11 3.13 -4.35
CA GLY A 240 -7.41 2.81 -4.91
C GLY A 240 -8.12 4.02 -5.48
N VAL A 241 -9.34 3.81 -5.98
CA VAL A 241 -10.21 4.89 -6.47
C VAL A 241 -10.42 5.93 -5.37
N GLN A 242 -10.60 5.49 -4.13
CA GLN A 242 -10.82 6.36 -2.97
C GLN A 242 -9.65 7.31 -2.69
N THR A 243 -8.41 6.95 -3.07
CA THR A 243 -7.24 7.84 -2.92
C THR A 243 -7.40 9.12 -3.73
N PHE A 244 -8.15 9.08 -4.83
CA PHE A 244 -8.41 10.22 -5.71
C PHE A 244 -9.76 10.88 -5.45
N MET A 245 -10.46 10.46 -4.40
CA MET A 245 -11.77 11.00 -4.01
C MET A 245 -11.68 11.75 -2.69
N ARG A 246 -12.58 12.71 -2.50
CA ARG A 246 -12.80 13.35 -1.18
C ARG A 246 -14.28 13.36 -0.84
N ARG A 247 -14.61 12.97 0.39
CA ARG A 247 -15.99 13.02 0.89
C ARG A 247 -16.33 14.43 1.37
N GLN A 248 -17.46 14.96 0.94
CA GLN A 248 -18.02 16.21 1.44
C GLN A 248 -19.36 15.93 2.14
N SER A 249 -19.55 16.49 3.33
CA SER A 249 -20.84 16.46 4.02
C SER A 249 -21.67 17.67 3.60
N VAL A 250 -22.88 17.44 3.09
CA VAL A 250 -23.87 18.49 2.83
C VAL A 250 -24.95 18.38 3.89
N ILE A 251 -25.13 19.44 4.68
CA ILE A 251 -26.12 19.48 5.76
C ILE A 251 -27.11 20.60 5.46
N GLU A 252 -28.38 20.23 5.39
CA GLU A 252 -29.50 21.15 5.23
C GLU A 252 -30.48 20.93 6.39
N LEU A 253 -30.91 22.04 7.01
CA LEU A 253 -31.88 22.00 8.11
C LEU A 253 -33.12 22.79 7.72
N SER A 254 -34.29 22.20 7.95
CA SER A 254 -35.55 22.94 7.91
C SER A 254 -35.64 23.93 9.07
N PRO A 255 -36.47 24.99 8.97
CA PRO A 255 -36.69 25.91 10.09
C PRO A 255 -37.18 25.19 11.37
N HIS A 256 -37.98 24.13 11.22
CA HIS A 256 -38.43 23.32 12.35
C HIS A 256 -37.26 22.56 13.01
N ALA A 257 -36.41 21.92 12.22
CA ALA A 257 -35.24 21.21 12.75
C ALA A 257 -34.24 22.17 13.43
N ALA A 258 -34.00 23.34 12.84
CA ALA A 258 -33.17 24.38 13.44
C ALA A 258 -33.70 24.83 14.81
N ARG A 259 -35.02 25.07 14.94
CA ARG A 259 -35.67 25.37 16.22
C ARG A 259 -35.53 24.26 17.24
N ALA A 260 -35.69 23.00 16.82
CA ALA A 260 -35.59 21.85 17.71
C ALA A 260 -34.15 21.59 18.21
N LEU A 261 -33.15 21.81 17.36
CA LEU A 261 -31.74 21.57 17.67
C LEU A 261 -31.05 22.75 18.38
N ALA A 262 -31.61 23.96 18.31
CA ALA A 262 -30.99 25.13 18.93
C ALA A 262 -30.81 25.01 20.46
N PRO A 263 -31.80 24.56 21.26
CA PRO A 263 -31.60 24.43 22.71
C PRO A 263 -30.48 23.47 23.14
N PRO A 264 -30.38 22.21 22.63
CA PRO A 264 -29.25 21.35 22.98
C PRO A 264 -27.90 21.89 22.46
N LEU A 265 -27.85 22.50 21.27
CA LEU A 265 -26.62 23.13 20.76
C LEU A 265 -26.18 24.29 21.66
N ALA A 266 -27.10 25.17 22.06
CA ALA A 266 -26.80 26.30 22.94
C ALA A 266 -26.20 25.86 24.28
N ARG A 267 -26.73 24.78 24.88
CA ARG A 267 -26.18 24.21 26.12
C ARG A 267 -24.77 23.65 25.94
N LEU A 268 -24.52 22.93 24.84
CA LEU A 268 -23.18 22.42 24.51
C LEU A 268 -22.21 23.58 24.31
N ALA A 269 -22.56 24.53 23.46
CA ALA A 269 -21.74 25.70 23.18
C ALA A 269 -21.46 26.53 24.44
N GLU A 270 -22.42 26.67 25.35
CA GLU A 270 -22.21 27.34 26.64
C GLU A 270 -21.25 26.57 27.55
N SER A 271 -21.38 25.24 27.62
CA SER A 271 -20.46 24.40 28.40
C SER A 271 -19.02 24.45 27.89
N GLU A 272 -18.84 24.71 26.58
CA GLU A 272 -17.54 24.88 25.93
C GLU A 272 -17.05 26.35 25.93
N GLY A 273 -17.85 27.30 26.43
CA GLY A 273 -17.51 28.72 26.43
C GLY A 273 -17.67 29.44 25.08
N PHE A 274 -18.32 28.83 24.10
CA PHE A 274 -18.50 29.36 22.74
C PHE A 274 -19.76 30.22 22.59
N ALA A 275 -19.69 31.45 23.09
CA ALA A 275 -20.80 32.41 23.06
C ALA A 275 -21.42 32.64 21.66
N PHE A 276 -20.61 32.70 20.60
CA PHE A 276 -21.10 32.95 19.24
C PHE A 276 -21.71 31.71 18.56
N HIS A 277 -21.28 30.49 18.92
CA HIS A 277 -21.94 29.26 18.45
C HIS A 277 -23.36 29.16 19.03
N LYS A 278 -23.49 29.41 20.34
CA LYS A 278 -24.80 29.54 21.02
C LYS A 278 -25.67 30.60 20.34
N HIS A 279 -25.16 31.82 20.17
CA HIS A 279 -25.92 32.90 19.57
C HIS A 279 -26.37 32.59 18.13
N SER A 280 -25.48 32.00 17.32
CA SER A 280 -25.78 31.56 15.96
C SER A 280 -26.98 30.60 15.95
N ALA A 281 -26.97 29.56 16.78
CA ALA A 281 -28.06 28.60 16.86
C ALA A 281 -29.39 29.22 17.32
N GLU A 282 -29.37 29.97 18.43
CA GLU A 282 -30.60 30.57 18.96
C GLU A 282 -31.21 31.61 18.02
N SER A 283 -30.40 32.32 17.24
CA SER A 283 -30.93 33.30 16.28
C SER A 283 -31.81 32.68 15.20
N ARG A 284 -31.53 31.43 14.78
CA ARG A 284 -32.38 30.67 13.85
C ARG A 284 -33.62 30.08 14.52
N ALA A 285 -33.62 29.98 15.84
CA ALA A 285 -34.78 29.51 16.59
C ALA A 285 -35.83 30.61 16.85
N ARG A 286 -35.41 31.88 16.80
CA ARG A 286 -36.27 33.06 17.02
C ARG A 286 -36.96 33.57 15.75
N GLY A 287 -36.52 33.13 14.57
CA GLY A 287 -37.16 33.39 13.27
C GLY A 287 -38.11 32.26 12.86
#